data_AF-A0A9X2HGL4-F1
#
_entry.id   AF-A0A9X2HGL4-F1
#
_cell.length_a   1.000
_cell.length_b   1.000
_cell.length_c   1.000
_cell.angle_alpha   90.00
_cell.angle_beta   90.00
_cell.angle_gamma   90.00
#
_symmetry.space_group_name_H-M   'P 1'
#
loop_
_entity.id
_entity.type
_entity.pdbx_description
1 polymer ?
#
loop_
_entity_poly.entity_id
_entity_poly.type
_entity_poly.pdbx_seq_one_letter_code
_entity_poly.pdbx_strand_id
1 'polypeptide(L)'
;MFCSPAHKRAWHNRDTVRGARLAPLAIASHSTRGGTRGDKDTGRDARRAAEQLMRQWDADDRAAGRMRAIEYVALRNRLGYDQ
;
A
#
# COMPACT_ATOMS: atom_id res chain seq x y z
N MET A 1 7.04 3.68 -15.97
CA MET A 1 6.20 4.82 -16.41
C MET A 1 4.92 4.27 -17.03
N PHE A 2 3.74 4.86 -16.81
CA PHE A 2 2.50 4.36 -17.41
C PHE A 2 2.57 4.52 -18.93
N CYS A 3 2.70 3.44 -19.68
CA CYS A 3 2.78 3.49 -21.14
C CYS A 3 1.42 3.46 -21.85
N SER A 4 0.30 3.32 -21.13
CA SER A 4 -1.05 3.41 -21.69
C SER A 4 -2.10 3.76 -20.63
N PRO A 5 -3.28 4.30 -21.03
CA PRO A 5 -4.42 4.46 -20.13
C PRO A 5 -4.85 3.16 -19.46
N ALA A 6 -4.74 2.02 -20.16
CA ALA A 6 -5.03 0.70 -19.61
C ALA A 6 -4.08 0.34 -18.46
N HIS A 7 -2.78 0.62 -18.60
CA HIS A 7 -1.81 0.40 -17.53
C HIS A 7 -2.02 1.32 -16.32
N LYS A 8 -2.41 2.58 -16.57
CA LYS A 8 -2.80 3.52 -15.51
C LYS A 8 -4.04 3.01 -14.75
N ARG A 9 -5.09 2.60 -15.47
CA ARG A 9 -6.31 2.03 -14.86
C ARG A 9 -6.02 0.75 -14.08
N ALA A 10 -5.22 -0.15 -14.64
CA ALA A 10 -4.83 -1.39 -13.96
C ALA A 10 -4.08 -1.13 -12.65
N TRP A 11 -3.23 -0.10 -12.62
CA TRP A 11 -2.60 0.34 -11.39
C TRP A 11 -3.64 0.86 -10.39
N HIS A 12 -4.50 1.80 -10.80
CA HIS A 12 -5.48 2.40 -9.88
C HIS A 12 -6.45 1.38 -9.31
N ASN A 13 -6.93 0.43 -10.13
CA ASN A 13 -7.80 -0.64 -9.65
C ASN A 13 -7.13 -1.48 -8.55
N ARG A 14 -5.84 -1.83 -8.73
CA ARG A 14 -5.09 -2.56 -7.70
C ARG A 14 -4.96 -1.73 -6.44
N ASP A 15 -4.63 -0.46 -6.57
CA ASP A 15 -4.43 0.42 -5.42
C ASP A 15 -5.71 0.70 -4.66
N THR A 16 -6.85 0.83 -5.32
CA THR A 16 -8.16 0.90 -4.66
C THR A 16 -8.40 -0.35 -3.80
N VAL A 17 -8.18 -1.54 -4.34
CA VAL A 17 -8.36 -2.79 -3.59
C VAL A 17 -7.36 -2.91 -2.44
N ARG A 18 -6.10 -2.55 -2.68
CA ARG A 18 -5.04 -2.59 -1.67
C ARG A 18 -5.30 -1.57 -0.56
N GLY A 19 -5.69 -0.35 -0.90
CA GLY A 19 -6.04 0.71 0.02
C GLY A 19 -7.20 0.32 0.94
N ALA A 20 -8.26 -0.26 0.38
CA ALA A 20 -9.40 -0.75 1.16
C ALA A 20 -9.00 -1.80 2.22
N ARG A 21 -7.97 -2.62 1.94
CA ARG A 21 -7.47 -3.64 2.87
C ARG A 21 -6.42 -3.10 3.84
N LEU A 22 -5.50 -2.25 3.37
CA LEU A 22 -4.35 -1.79 4.13
C LEU A 22 -4.70 -0.62 5.06
N ALA A 23 -5.54 0.32 4.62
CA ALA A 23 -5.87 1.52 5.39
C ALA A 23 -6.38 1.23 6.81
N PRO A 24 -7.38 0.35 7.05
CA PRO A 24 -7.83 0.08 8.41
C PRO A 24 -6.73 -0.54 9.29
N LEU A 25 -5.90 -1.42 8.72
CA LEU A 25 -4.79 -2.05 9.45
C LEU A 25 -3.70 -1.03 9.82
N ALA A 26 -3.34 -0.15 8.87
CA ALA A 26 -2.35 0.89 9.09
C ALA A 26 -2.83 1.90 10.14
N ILE A 27 -4.10 2.30 10.07
CA ILE A 27 -4.72 3.20 11.07
C ILE A 27 -4.75 2.53 12.44
N ALA A 28 -5.23 1.28 12.55
CA ALA A 28 -5.28 0.56 13.82
C ALA A 28 -3.88 0.37 14.43
N SER A 29 -2.89 -0.02 13.61
CA SER A 29 -1.49 -0.11 14.03
C SER A 29 -0.96 1.25 14.52
N HIS A 30 -1.24 2.33 13.80
CA HIS A 30 -0.81 3.68 14.21
C HIS A 30 -1.46 4.13 15.52
N SER A 31 -2.79 4.00 15.64
CA SER A 31 -3.57 4.41 16.81
C SER A 31 -3.15 3.66 18.09
N THR A 32 -2.76 2.39 17.95
CA THR A 32 -2.28 1.54 19.06
C THR A 32 -0.77 1.58 19.25
N ARG A 33 -0.04 2.38 18.46
CA ARG A 33 1.44 2.42 18.41
C ARG A 33 2.04 1.02 18.23
N GLY A 34 1.52 0.26 17.27
CA GLY A 34 1.92 -1.11 16.97
C GLY A 34 1.64 -2.09 18.11
N GLY A 35 0.58 -1.84 18.88
CA GLY A 35 0.19 -2.65 20.03
C GLY A 35 0.98 -2.38 21.32
N THR A 36 1.57 -1.18 21.46
CA THR A 36 2.18 -0.72 22.72
C THR A 36 1.22 0.11 23.58
N ARG A 37 0.11 0.59 23.01
CA ARG A 37 -0.91 1.41 23.68
C ARG A 37 -2.32 0.94 23.31
N GLY A 38 -3.26 1.07 24.26
CA GLY A 38 -4.66 0.71 24.06
C GLY A 38 -4.85 -0.80 23.92
N ASP A 39 -5.68 -1.22 22.97
CA ASP A 39 -5.81 -2.63 22.59
C ASP A 39 -4.52 -3.12 21.91
N LYS A 40 -3.71 -3.84 22.69
CA LYS A 40 -2.36 -4.27 22.29
C LYS A 40 -2.40 -5.41 21.28
N ASP A 41 -3.35 -6.33 21.41
CA ASP A 41 -3.45 -7.51 20.55
C ASP A 41 -3.87 -7.12 19.15
N THR A 42 -4.97 -6.37 19.04
CA THR A 42 -5.42 -5.82 17.75
C THR A 42 -4.33 -4.99 17.09
N GLY A 43 -3.59 -4.17 17.85
CA GLY A 43 -2.50 -3.36 17.34
C GLY A 43 -1.34 -4.16 16.76
N ARG A 44 -0.91 -5.23 17.44
CA ARG A 44 0.16 -6.12 16.96
C ARG A 44 -0.28 -6.89 15.73
N ASP A 45 -1.51 -7.40 15.72
CA ASP A 45 -2.02 -8.20 14.62
C ASP A 45 -2.24 -7.33 13.37
N ALA A 46 -2.79 -6.13 13.54
CA ALA A 46 -2.92 -5.15 12.46
C ALA A 46 -1.56 -4.80 11.86
N ARG A 47 -0.53 -4.58 12.69
CA ARG A 47 0.83 -4.33 12.21
C ARG A 47 1.37 -5.51 11.40
N ARG A 48 1.28 -6.73 11.94
CA ARG A 48 1.77 -7.95 11.27
C ARG A 48 1.07 -8.17 9.93
N ALA A 49 -0.25 -8.04 9.90
CA ALA A 49 -1.05 -8.20 8.68
C ALA A 49 -0.71 -7.13 7.63
N ALA A 50 -0.59 -5.86 8.04
CA ALA A 50 -0.19 -4.78 7.15
C ALA A 50 1.19 -5.04 6.52
N GLU A 51 2.19 -5.39 7.35
CA GLU A 51 3.54 -5.72 6.87
C GLU A 51 3.55 -6.93 5.92
N GLN A 52 2.77 -7.96 6.21
CA GLN A 52 2.64 -9.13 5.34
C GLN A 52 2.03 -8.77 3.97
N LEU A 53 0.94 -8.01 3.96
CA LEU A 53 0.30 -7.56 2.72
C LEU A 53 1.25 -6.72 1.86
N MET A 54 1.96 -5.77 2.48
CA MET A 54 2.94 -4.94 1.77
C MET A 54 4.06 -5.77 1.14
N ARG A 55 4.62 -6.73 1.90
CA ARG A 55 5.65 -7.64 1.38
C ARG A 55 5.14 -8.50 0.23
N GLN A 56 3.95 -9.08 0.38
CA GLN A 56 3.34 -9.91 -0.66
C GLN A 56 3.12 -9.12 -1.95
N TRP A 57 2.52 -7.92 -1.84
CA TRP A 57 2.20 -7.11 -3.01
C TRP A 57 3.44 -6.57 -3.74
N ASP A 58 4.50 -6.19 -3.02
CA ASP A 58 5.77 -5.79 -3.67
C ASP A 58 6.40 -6.98 -4.40
N ALA A 59 6.36 -8.19 -3.82
CA ALA A 59 6.81 -9.41 -4.46
C ALA A 59 6.00 -9.75 -5.72
N ASP A 60 4.66 -9.68 -5.63
CA ASP A 60 3.75 -9.94 -6.76
C ASP A 60 3.97 -8.96 -7.92
N ASP A 61 4.15 -7.67 -7.60
CA ASP A 61 4.38 -6.66 -8.63
C ASP A 61 5.76 -6.81 -9.26
N ARG A 62 6.78 -7.17 -8.47
CA ARG A 62 8.11 -7.48 -8.98
C ARG A 62 8.08 -8.70 -9.91
N ALA A 63 7.42 -9.78 -9.49
CA ALA A 63 7.30 -11.01 -10.27
C ALA A 63 6.55 -10.78 -11.59
N ALA A 64 5.54 -9.91 -11.58
CA ALA A 64 4.75 -9.57 -12.76
C ALA A 64 5.35 -8.43 -13.61
N GLY A 65 6.56 -7.94 -13.30
CA GLY A 65 7.22 -6.84 -14.02
C GLY A 65 6.41 -5.54 -14.00
N ARG A 66 5.59 -5.33 -12.98
CA ARG A 66 4.71 -4.16 -12.86
C ARG A 66 5.47 -3.00 -12.22
N MET A 67 4.97 -1.79 -12.47
CA MET A 67 5.42 -0.59 -11.77
C MET A 67 5.25 -0.77 -10.26
N ARG A 68 6.34 -0.59 -9.52
CA ARG A 68 6.39 -0.67 -8.05
C ARG A 68 5.81 0.59 -7.42
N ALA A 69 5.34 0.48 -6.18
CA ALA A 69 4.81 1.62 -5.44
C ALA A 69 5.84 2.76 -5.29
N ILE A 70 7.12 2.45 -5.08
CA ILE A 70 8.19 3.46 -4.99
C ILE A 70 8.35 4.26 -6.29
N GLU A 71 8.24 3.60 -7.45
CA GLU A 71 8.35 4.26 -8.75
C GLU A 71 7.14 5.15 -9.01
N TYR A 72 5.95 4.71 -8.59
CA TYR A 72 4.73 5.50 -8.64
C TYR A 72 4.84 6.75 -7.75
N VAL A 73 5.27 6.60 -6.50
CA VAL A 73 5.46 7.73 -5.57
C VAL A 73 6.53 8.69 -6.08
N ALA A 74 7.66 8.20 -6.60
CA ALA A 74 8.68 9.03 -7.22
C ALA A 74 8.13 9.84 -8.41
N LEU A 75 7.28 9.21 -9.24
CA LEU A 75 6.59 9.89 -10.33
C LEU A 75 5.65 10.98 -9.81
N ARG A 76 4.89 10.73 -8.74
CA ARG A 76 4.00 11.73 -8.11
C ARG A 76 4.77 12.89 -7.49
N ASN A 77 5.84 12.61 -6.76
CA ASN A 77 6.71 13.66 -6.21
C ASN A 77 7.28 14.58 -7.29
N ARG A 78 7.53 14.05 -8.50
CA ARG A 78 8.00 14.84 -9.64
C ARG A 78 6.89 15.65 -10.31
N LEU A 79 5.67 15.12 -10.38
CA LEU A 79 4.56 15.70 -11.16
C LEU A 79 3.55 16.50 -10.32
N GLY A 80 3.62 16.42 -9.00
CA GLY A 80 2.61 16.97 -8.09
C GLY A 80 1.46 15.98 -7.80
N TYR A 81 0.70 16.28 -6.75
CA TYR A 81 -0.39 15.45 -6.23
C TYR A 81 -1.78 15.88 -6.70
N ASP A 82 -1.88 16.97 -7.45
CA ASP A 82 -3.16 17.61 -7.83
C ASP A 82 -3.71 17.14 -9.19
N GLN A 83 -3.10 16.10 -9.77
CA GLN A 83 -3.57 15.44 -11.01
C GLN A 83 -4.26 14.11 -10.75
#